data_AF-A0A0R2LLU4-F1
#
_entry.id   AF-A0A0R2LLU4-F1
#
_cell.length_a   1.000
_cell.length_b   1.000
_cell.length_c   1.000
_cell.angle_alpha   90.00
_cell.angle_beta   90.00
_cell.angle_gamma   90.00
#
_symmetry.space_group_name_H-M   'P 1'
#
loop_
_entity.id
_entity.type
_entity.pdbx_description
1 polymer ?
#
loop_
_entity_poly.entity_id
_entity_poly.type
_entity_poly.pdbx_seq_one_letter_code
_entity_poly.pdbx_strand_id
1 'polypeptide(L)'
;MSFFDRKNKDNDDNYSGLNDSSYQNPQPDQNSFDQAQNQFNNAPGMGTQFAPDDQNFNNTNNNNANNGNNYFFDQNQPQQPVQPQPQSQNQQPQEQAQPQQSSQPMMDNGSDEWQYTEQSLQSTLDQSSDLKAQLRSQLLADRSYCNHILRNVGSDQVDARKQATDQISSINASLKQWFGTDEMANEVYLDNNREYYVFTDDIAANPDTTVSSMWQQITMTLSDKGLLANAISVTYNDQVDQTWMNYQNAGFVDGNSFLLNMYNELQGRNTNVPVTPAEIPFDADYQVQHTSDKVDKILDADDKLVMEVSRSANHQLQIIRHYKSNSLLSRDIFDVNGVISATQFYDHRNANKVVRENFYRQDGTLVLIKSYTADEPYIQLFSEGNVLISTFDSDEELIVWWMKNKALKQTDATIFISVNSEYYKKMLSLRDNGIEVIPIVMKQSENADAVSDLIEGKDKVAAVFVGSDQVNTYLNKSSKNKLDITTLKEIDTPIYKQ
;
A
#
# COMPACT_ATOMS: atom_id res chain seq x y z
N MET A 1 -4.26 -49.29 -39.53
CA MET A 1 -5.49 -50.02 -39.90
C MET A 1 -6.59 -49.47 -38.98
N SER A 2 -7.27 -48.35 -39.25
CA SER A 2 -8.22 -47.96 -40.31
C SER A 2 -9.40 -48.91 -40.50
N PHE A 3 -10.59 -48.49 -40.04
CA PHE A 3 -11.98 -48.87 -40.39
C PHE A 3 -12.88 -48.06 -39.41
N PHE A 4 -13.83 -47.19 -39.73
CA PHE A 4 -14.52 -46.83 -40.96
C PHE A 4 -14.86 -45.33 -40.97
N ASP A 5 -14.79 -44.78 -42.16
CA ASP A 5 -15.28 -43.48 -42.60
C ASP A 5 -16.67 -43.69 -43.24
N ARG A 6 -17.68 -42.85 -42.92
CA ARG A 6 -18.88 -42.65 -43.75
C ARG A 6 -19.47 -41.25 -43.54
N LYS A 7 -19.10 -40.39 -44.47
CA LYS A 7 -19.74 -39.15 -44.95
C LYS A 7 -21.27 -39.26 -45.17
N ASN A 8 -22.00 -38.19 -44.82
CA ASN A 8 -22.59 -37.16 -45.73
C ASN A 8 -24.03 -36.71 -45.41
N LYS A 9 -24.18 -35.37 -45.47
CA LYS A 9 -25.28 -34.53 -45.99
C LYS A 9 -26.35 -33.93 -45.07
N ASP A 10 -26.21 -32.61 -44.93
CA ASP A 10 -27.11 -31.50 -45.30
C ASP A 10 -28.52 -31.39 -44.68
N ASN A 11 -28.66 -30.24 -43.99
CA ASN A 11 -29.70 -29.21 -44.11
C ASN A 11 -31.04 -29.26 -43.34
N ASP A 12 -31.34 -28.05 -42.85
CA ASP A 12 -32.61 -27.37 -42.60
C ASP A 12 -33.32 -27.54 -41.25
N ASP A 13 -33.21 -26.46 -40.48
CA ASP A 13 -34.31 -25.62 -39.99
C ASP A 13 -35.47 -26.24 -39.17
N ASN A 14 -35.50 -25.78 -37.92
CA ASN A 14 -36.64 -25.07 -37.34
C ASN A 14 -37.89 -25.91 -36.97
N TYR A 15 -38.01 -26.29 -35.69
CA TYR A 15 -39.32 -26.39 -35.03
C TYR A 15 -39.21 -26.05 -33.54
N SER A 16 -39.92 -24.98 -33.18
CA SER A 16 -40.30 -24.58 -31.84
C SER A 16 -41.31 -25.53 -31.22
N GLY A 17 -41.25 -25.70 -29.90
CA GLY A 17 -42.45 -25.69 -29.07
C GLY A 17 -42.67 -26.86 -28.11
N LEU A 18 -42.92 -26.46 -26.86
CA LEU A 18 -43.79 -27.08 -25.84
C LEU A 18 -43.18 -28.24 -25.03
N ASN A 19 -42.87 -27.99 -23.76
CA ASN A 19 -43.80 -28.03 -22.61
C ASN A 19 -43.98 -29.47 -22.13
N ASP A 20 -43.25 -29.90 -21.09
CA ASP A 20 -43.85 -30.77 -20.09
C ASP A 20 -43.19 -30.69 -18.73
N SER A 21 -44.04 -30.84 -17.73
CA SER A 21 -43.83 -30.55 -16.32
C SER A 21 -43.50 -31.82 -15.53
N SER A 22 -43.10 -31.61 -14.28
CA SER A 22 -43.24 -32.52 -13.13
C SER A 22 -42.28 -33.70 -13.02
N TYR A 23 -41.39 -33.64 -12.01
CA TYR A 23 -41.09 -34.71 -11.03
C TYR A 23 -40.45 -34.01 -9.81
N GLN A 24 -41.22 -33.78 -8.74
CA GLN A 24 -41.38 -34.65 -7.56
C GLN A 24 -40.09 -34.86 -6.75
N ASN A 25 -40.06 -34.09 -5.66
CA ASN A 25 -39.27 -34.24 -4.45
C ASN A 25 -39.55 -35.60 -3.78
N PRO A 26 -38.54 -36.22 -3.14
CA PRO A 26 -38.75 -36.67 -1.77
C PRO A 26 -37.52 -36.46 -0.85
N GLN A 27 -37.71 -35.64 0.18
CA GLN A 27 -37.23 -35.93 1.55
C GLN A 27 -38.33 -36.76 2.25
N PRO A 28 -38.05 -37.59 3.28
CA PRO A 28 -37.19 -37.26 4.43
C PRO A 28 -36.35 -38.43 4.97
N ASP A 29 -35.46 -38.15 5.93
CA ASP A 29 -35.52 -38.86 7.21
C ASP A 29 -34.70 -38.15 8.31
N GLN A 30 -35.41 -37.90 9.41
CA GLN A 30 -34.90 -37.46 10.70
C GLN A 30 -34.38 -38.69 11.45
N ASN A 31 -33.29 -38.55 12.20
CA ASN A 31 -33.15 -39.23 13.48
C ASN A 31 -32.20 -38.48 14.43
N SER A 32 -32.76 -38.13 15.59
CA SER A 32 -32.09 -37.71 16.82
C SER A 32 -31.21 -38.83 17.40
N PHE A 33 -30.11 -38.47 18.06
CA PHE A 33 -29.72 -39.07 19.34
C PHE A 33 -28.74 -38.17 20.13
N ASP A 34 -29.21 -37.79 21.31
CA ASP A 34 -28.60 -37.43 22.61
C ASP A 34 -27.18 -36.86 22.79
N GLN A 35 -27.19 -35.67 23.40
CA GLN A 35 -26.56 -35.26 24.67
C GLN A 35 -25.41 -36.10 25.27
N ALA A 36 -24.28 -35.42 25.51
CA ALA A 36 -23.57 -35.50 26.80
C ALA A 36 -22.83 -34.19 27.12
N GLN A 37 -23.14 -33.65 28.31
CA GLN A 37 -22.55 -32.49 28.96
C GLN A 37 -21.10 -32.74 29.42
N ASN A 38 -20.28 -31.69 29.47
CA ASN A 38 -19.47 -31.27 30.64
C ASN A 38 -18.81 -29.91 30.33
N GLN A 39 -19.32 -28.82 30.92
CA GLN A 39 -18.93 -28.21 32.21
C GLN A 39 -17.83 -27.14 32.09
N PHE A 40 -18.32 -25.90 32.26
CA PHE A 40 -17.71 -24.64 32.63
C PHE A 40 -16.33 -24.64 33.30
N ASN A 41 -15.49 -23.68 32.90
CA ASN A 41 -14.72 -22.87 33.84
C ASN A 41 -14.67 -21.40 33.38
N ASN A 42 -15.01 -20.49 34.30
CA ASN A 42 -15.11 -19.04 34.09
C ASN A 42 -13.77 -18.32 34.30
N ALA A 43 -13.41 -17.48 33.30
CA ALA A 43 -12.96 -16.05 33.37
C ALA A 43 -11.66 -15.66 34.14
N PRO A 44 -11.05 -14.45 33.95
CA PRO A 44 -11.57 -13.27 33.23
C PRO A 44 -10.58 -12.42 32.38
N GLY A 45 -11.15 -11.59 31.49
CA GLY A 45 -10.73 -10.19 31.33
C GLY A 45 -9.99 -9.81 30.04
N MET A 46 -10.66 -9.05 29.17
CA MET A 46 -10.24 -7.76 28.60
C MET A 46 -11.32 -7.34 27.58
N GLY A 47 -11.87 -6.15 27.76
CA GLY A 47 -13.09 -5.68 27.10
C GLY A 47 -12.87 -5.19 25.68
N THR A 48 -13.90 -5.38 24.85
CA THR A 48 -14.11 -4.65 23.60
C THR A 48 -15.51 -4.05 23.65
N GLN A 49 -15.56 -2.72 23.56
CA GLN A 49 -16.80 -1.95 23.57
C GLN A 49 -16.70 -0.94 22.43
N PHE A 50 -17.27 -1.27 21.28
CA PHE A 50 -17.77 -0.29 20.32
C PHE A 50 -18.94 -0.91 19.54
N ALA A 51 -20.13 -0.41 19.84
CA ALA A 51 -21.27 -0.43 18.93
C ALA A 51 -21.38 0.98 18.31
N PRO A 52 -21.88 1.11 17.07
CA PRO A 52 -21.97 2.39 16.37
C PRO A 52 -23.25 3.13 16.72
N ASP A 53 -23.13 4.43 17.05
CA ASP A 53 -24.27 5.34 17.10
C ASP A 53 -24.40 6.05 15.75
N ASP A 54 -25.47 5.69 15.04
CA ASP A 54 -26.14 6.54 14.06
C ASP A 54 -26.76 7.75 14.77
N GLN A 55 -26.48 8.97 14.31
CA GLN A 55 -27.49 10.04 14.27
C GLN A 55 -27.10 11.28 13.44
N ASN A 56 -27.90 11.50 12.38
CA ASN A 56 -28.45 12.78 11.92
C ASN A 56 -27.53 14.01 11.79
N PHE A 57 -27.25 14.39 10.53
CA PHE A 57 -27.13 15.81 10.19
C PHE A 57 -28.17 16.22 9.15
N ASN A 58 -29.05 17.11 9.62
CA ASN A 58 -30.12 17.71 8.87
C ASN A 58 -29.58 18.88 8.04
N ASN A 59 -30.04 18.90 6.80
CA ASN A 59 -29.75 19.86 5.75
C ASN A 59 -30.35 21.24 6.09
N THR A 60 -29.58 22.32 5.96
CA THR A 60 -30.17 23.64 5.67
C THR A 60 -29.23 24.52 4.86
N ASN A 61 -29.64 24.72 3.60
CA ASN A 61 -29.29 25.81 2.72
C ASN A 61 -29.17 27.17 3.44
N ASN A 62 -28.11 27.92 3.16
CA ASN A 62 -28.26 29.35 2.96
C ASN A 62 -27.24 29.92 1.97
N ASN A 63 -27.78 30.47 0.88
CA ASN A 63 -27.07 31.29 -0.10
C ASN A 63 -26.60 32.59 0.56
N ASN A 64 -25.32 32.95 0.43
CA ASN A 64 -25.00 34.35 0.18
C ASN A 64 -23.69 34.50 -0.59
N ALA A 65 -23.77 35.23 -1.69
CA ALA A 65 -22.67 35.61 -2.54
C ALA A 65 -21.84 36.74 -1.89
N ASN A 66 -20.60 36.87 -2.37
CA ASN A 66 -19.76 38.06 -2.30
C ASN A 66 -18.98 38.29 -0.98
N ASN A 67 -17.78 37.73 -0.90
CA ASN A 67 -16.59 38.51 -0.53
C ASN A 67 -15.31 37.69 -0.78
N GLY A 68 -14.34 38.29 -1.48
CA GLY A 68 -13.01 37.73 -1.61
C GLY A 68 -12.33 37.66 -0.24
N ASN A 69 -11.70 36.52 0.05
CA ASN A 69 -10.88 36.38 1.24
C ASN A 69 -9.60 35.62 0.92
N ASN A 70 -8.50 36.26 1.30
CA ASN A 70 -7.18 35.69 1.55
C ASN A 70 -7.31 34.41 2.39
N TYR A 71 -6.80 33.30 1.86
CA TYR A 71 -6.46 32.13 2.66
C TYR A 71 -5.00 32.26 3.11
N PHE A 72 -4.81 32.88 4.28
CA PHE A 72 -3.60 32.69 5.08
C PHE A 72 -3.80 31.41 5.89
N PHE A 73 -2.93 30.42 5.68
CA PHE A 73 -2.90 29.18 6.47
C PHE A 73 -2.35 29.47 7.87
N ASP A 74 -3.17 29.19 8.88
CA ASP A 74 -2.75 28.99 10.27
C ASP A 74 -2.16 27.57 10.36
N GLN A 75 -0.84 27.46 10.39
CA GLN A 75 -0.15 26.27 10.91
C GLN A 75 0.64 26.66 12.16
N ASN A 76 0.35 25.93 13.22
CA ASN A 76 0.94 26.03 14.55
C ASN A 76 2.46 26.28 14.53
N GLN A 77 2.86 27.46 15.00
CA GLN A 77 4.24 27.71 15.41
C GLN A 77 4.55 27.00 16.74
N PRO A 78 5.72 26.36 16.91
CA PRO A 78 6.20 25.96 18.23
C PRO A 78 6.52 27.21 19.06
N GLN A 79 5.94 27.28 20.25
CA GLN A 79 6.19 28.33 21.24
C GLN A 79 7.68 28.37 21.63
N GLN A 80 8.32 29.52 21.42
CA GLN A 80 9.64 29.81 22.00
C GLN A 80 9.52 30.11 23.51
N PRO A 81 10.53 29.74 24.33
CA PRO A 81 10.53 30.02 25.76
C PRO A 81 10.75 31.51 26.06
N VAL A 82 9.93 32.00 27.00
CA VAL A 82 9.91 33.36 27.54
C VAL A 82 11.23 33.72 28.21
N GLN A 83 11.90 34.77 27.73
CA GLN A 83 12.97 35.46 28.48
C GLN A 83 12.35 36.44 29.51
N PRO A 84 12.91 36.56 30.73
CA PRO A 84 12.38 37.44 31.77
C PRO A 84 12.71 38.91 31.55
N GLN A 85 11.69 39.78 31.64
CA GLN A 85 11.80 41.24 31.71
C GLN A 85 12.37 41.71 33.06
N PRO A 86 13.26 42.71 33.10
CA PRO A 86 13.62 43.41 34.33
C PRO A 86 12.55 44.47 34.71
N GLN A 87 12.13 44.43 35.97
CA GLN A 87 11.20 45.37 36.60
C GLN A 87 11.80 46.78 36.72
N SER A 88 11.08 47.79 36.22
CA SER A 88 11.29 49.20 36.53
C SER A 88 10.23 49.67 37.53
N GLN A 89 10.62 49.90 38.79
CA GLN A 89 9.81 50.60 39.79
C GLN A 89 10.09 52.10 39.75
N ASN A 90 9.04 52.87 39.43
CA ASN A 90 8.94 54.30 39.63
C ASN A 90 8.62 54.61 41.09
N GLN A 91 9.48 55.34 41.80
CA GLN A 91 9.07 56.21 42.91
C GLN A 91 9.76 57.57 42.81
N GLN A 92 8.93 58.60 43.01
CA GLN A 92 9.18 60.03 42.88
C GLN A 92 9.97 60.64 44.07
N PRO A 93 10.40 61.91 43.98
CA PRO A 93 11.68 62.38 44.53
C PRO A 93 11.55 63.24 45.80
N GLN A 94 12.66 63.41 46.55
CA GLN A 94 12.90 64.62 47.33
C GLN A 94 14.39 64.83 47.69
N GLU A 95 14.90 65.95 47.19
CA GLU A 95 15.87 66.93 47.75
C GLU A 95 16.98 66.48 48.72
N GLN A 96 18.25 66.71 48.36
CA GLN A 96 19.09 67.82 48.89
C GLN A 96 20.58 67.70 48.51
N ALA A 97 21.15 68.86 48.18
CA ALA A 97 22.57 69.30 48.30
C ALA A 97 23.66 68.77 47.33
N GLN A 98 24.13 69.70 46.49
CA GLN A 98 25.48 69.82 45.89
C GLN A 98 26.61 69.93 46.96
N PRO A 99 27.94 69.97 46.65
CA PRO A 99 28.61 70.16 45.35
C PRO A 99 29.91 69.33 45.05
N GLN A 100 30.35 69.44 43.78
CA GLN A 100 31.75 69.61 43.31
C GLN A 100 32.72 68.44 43.06
N GLN A 101 33.50 68.66 41.98
CA GLN A 101 34.77 68.04 41.53
C GLN A 101 34.61 66.70 40.78
N SER A 102 35.23 66.46 39.63
CA SER A 102 36.26 67.17 38.87
C SER A 102 36.28 66.63 37.43
N SER A 103 36.52 67.53 36.49
CA SER A 103 36.76 67.26 35.07
C SER A 103 38.09 66.53 34.81
N GLN A 104 38.09 65.80 33.68
CA GLN A 104 39.20 65.32 32.82
C GLN A 104 39.44 63.79 32.80
N PRO A 105 40.06 63.24 31.74
CA PRO A 105 39.41 62.93 30.46
C PRO A 105 39.70 61.47 30.04
N MET A 106 38.83 60.80 29.29
CA MET A 106 39.26 59.57 28.60
C MET A 106 38.89 59.58 27.13
N MET A 107 39.94 59.33 26.36
CA MET A 107 39.98 59.14 24.93
C MET A 107 39.24 57.85 24.53
N ASP A 108 38.90 57.81 23.24
CA ASP A 108 38.99 56.63 22.37
C ASP A 108 38.12 55.42 22.75
N ASN A 109 36.91 55.34 22.18
CA ASN A 109 36.13 54.10 22.15
C ASN A 109 35.53 53.85 20.76
N GLY A 110 36.37 53.96 19.72
CA GLY A 110 36.00 53.72 18.33
C GLY A 110 35.96 52.24 17.91
N SER A 111 36.22 51.28 18.81
CA SER A 111 36.27 49.85 18.47
C SER A 111 35.01 49.07 18.83
N ASP A 112 34.21 49.54 19.79
CA ASP A 112 33.05 48.79 20.29
C ASP A 112 31.82 48.99 19.40
N GLU A 113 31.60 50.20 18.87
CA GLU A 113 30.48 50.52 17.96
C GLU A 113 30.51 49.69 16.66
N TRP A 114 31.70 49.39 16.12
CA TRP A 114 31.84 48.59 14.91
C TRP A 114 31.51 47.12 15.13
N GLN A 115 31.83 46.54 16.29
CA GLN A 115 31.46 45.15 16.61
C GLN A 115 29.95 44.99 16.77
N TYR A 116 29.27 45.95 17.41
CA TYR A 116 27.80 45.96 17.48
C TYR A 116 27.16 46.18 16.09
N THR A 117 27.77 47.01 15.24
CA THR A 117 27.28 47.24 13.87
C THR A 117 27.49 46.01 12.99
N GLU A 118 28.62 45.32 13.09
CA GLU A 118 28.93 44.08 12.38
C GLU A 118 28.03 42.92 12.83
N GLN A 119 27.82 42.77 14.14
CA GLN A 119 26.92 41.76 14.69
C GLN A 119 25.45 42.03 14.33
N SER A 120 25.05 43.31 14.28
CA SER A 120 23.71 43.72 13.81
C SER A 120 23.52 43.48 12.32
N LEU A 121 24.55 43.76 11.50
CA LEU A 121 24.54 43.46 10.07
C LEU A 121 24.49 41.95 9.82
N GLN A 122 25.27 41.15 10.55
CA GLN A 122 25.25 39.70 10.46
C GLN A 122 23.88 39.14 10.89
N SER A 123 23.32 39.63 12.01
CA SER A 123 21.98 39.27 12.45
C SER A 123 20.90 39.64 11.42
N THR A 124 21.02 40.79 10.77
CA THR A 124 20.11 41.21 9.69
C THR A 124 20.29 40.34 8.44
N LEU A 125 21.53 39.94 8.13
CA LEU A 125 21.85 39.05 7.02
C LEU A 125 21.28 37.65 7.26
N ASP A 126 21.43 37.14 8.48
CA ASP A 126 20.92 35.85 8.93
C ASP A 126 19.38 35.86 8.92
N GLN A 127 18.74 36.90 9.47
CA GLN A 127 17.29 37.10 9.38
C GLN A 127 16.79 37.17 7.94
N SER A 128 17.52 37.87 7.06
CA SER A 128 17.18 37.94 5.64
C SER A 128 17.36 36.59 4.95
N SER A 129 18.37 35.80 5.34
CA SER A 129 18.60 34.45 4.82
C SER A 129 17.49 33.50 5.27
N ASP A 130 17.11 33.56 6.54
CA ASP A 130 16.03 32.77 7.13
C ASP A 130 14.68 33.10 6.48
N LEU A 131 14.36 34.39 6.33
CA LEU A 131 13.12 34.81 5.67
C LEU A 131 13.09 34.37 4.20
N LYS A 132 14.25 34.43 3.51
CA LYS A 132 14.39 33.96 2.13
C LYS A 132 14.24 32.43 2.04
N ALA A 133 14.76 31.69 3.00
CA ALA A 133 14.58 30.24 3.09
C ALA A 133 13.11 29.86 3.37
N GLN A 134 12.45 30.59 4.28
CA GLN A 134 11.02 30.42 4.57
C GLN A 134 10.15 30.73 3.34
N LEU A 135 10.39 31.86 2.67
CA LEU A 135 9.67 32.20 1.43
C LEU A 135 9.89 31.14 0.36
N ARG A 136 11.11 30.63 0.22
CA ARG A 136 11.41 29.55 -0.71
C ARG A 136 10.59 28.31 -0.38
N SER A 137 10.62 27.89 0.89
CA SER A 137 9.88 26.72 1.37
C SER A 137 8.38 26.87 1.09
N GLN A 138 7.81 28.04 1.42
CA GLN A 138 6.39 28.33 1.20
C GLN A 138 6.01 28.27 -0.28
N LEU A 139 6.77 28.92 -1.16
CA LEU A 139 6.50 28.92 -2.59
C LEU A 139 6.59 27.51 -3.20
N LEU A 140 7.56 26.70 -2.77
CA LEU A 140 7.69 25.32 -3.23
C LEU A 140 6.56 24.43 -2.69
N ALA A 141 6.14 24.63 -1.44
CA ALA A 141 5.00 23.94 -0.85
C ALA A 141 3.69 24.27 -1.58
N ASP A 142 3.42 25.56 -1.83
CA ASP A 142 2.23 26.02 -2.57
C ASP A 142 2.20 25.47 -3.99
N ARG A 143 3.36 25.42 -4.66
CA ARG A 143 3.48 24.84 -6.00
C ARG A 143 3.22 23.34 -5.99
N SER A 144 3.75 22.63 -5.00
CA SER A 144 3.52 21.20 -4.81
C SER A 144 2.05 20.88 -4.58
N TYR A 145 1.37 21.69 -3.76
CA TYR A 145 -0.07 21.59 -3.55
C TYR A 145 -0.87 21.78 -4.85
N CYS A 146 -0.53 22.81 -5.64
CA CYS A 146 -1.17 23.02 -6.94
C CYS A 146 -0.92 21.85 -7.92
N ASN A 147 0.30 21.30 -7.92
CA ASN A 147 0.63 20.10 -8.70
C ASN A 147 -0.19 18.89 -8.23
N HIS A 148 -0.35 18.70 -6.92
CA HIS A 148 -1.21 17.65 -6.36
C HIS A 148 -2.67 17.79 -6.81
N ILE A 149 -3.22 19.01 -6.84
CA ILE A 149 -4.54 19.27 -7.42
C ILE A 149 -4.57 18.79 -8.87
N LEU A 150 -3.62 19.23 -9.71
CA LEU A 150 -3.59 18.88 -11.14
C LEU A 150 -3.47 17.37 -11.42
N ARG A 151 -2.88 16.60 -10.50
CA ARG A 151 -2.76 15.14 -10.57
C ARG A 151 -4.07 14.42 -10.22
N ASN A 152 -4.87 15.00 -9.32
CA ASN A 152 -6.07 14.35 -8.79
C ASN A 152 -7.39 14.82 -9.44
N VAL A 153 -7.44 16.05 -9.98
CA VAL A 153 -8.65 16.54 -10.66
C VAL A 153 -8.78 15.95 -12.06
N GLY A 154 -9.99 15.48 -12.38
CA GLY A 154 -10.36 14.95 -13.69
C GLY A 154 -10.17 15.97 -14.82
N SER A 155 -10.01 15.46 -16.05
CA SER A 155 -9.80 16.31 -17.24
C SER A 155 -11.00 17.23 -17.56
N ASP A 156 -12.18 16.88 -17.07
CA ASP A 156 -13.44 17.61 -17.17
C ASP A 156 -13.57 18.78 -16.18
N GLN A 157 -12.76 18.82 -15.13
CA GLN A 157 -12.75 19.89 -14.12
C GLN A 157 -11.89 21.09 -14.57
N VAL A 158 -12.27 21.71 -15.69
CA VAL A 158 -11.47 22.74 -16.38
C VAL A 158 -11.13 23.95 -15.48
N ASP A 159 -12.07 24.42 -14.66
CA ASP A 159 -11.86 25.60 -13.82
C ASP A 159 -10.85 25.36 -12.69
N ALA A 160 -10.95 24.22 -12.01
CA ALA A 160 -10.00 23.83 -10.96
C ALA A 160 -8.58 23.67 -11.54
N ARG A 161 -8.47 23.03 -12.71
CA ARG A 161 -7.20 22.88 -13.43
C ARG A 161 -6.62 24.24 -13.83
N LYS A 162 -7.46 25.15 -14.32
CA LYS A 162 -7.03 26.49 -14.70
C LYS A 162 -6.52 27.28 -13.49
N GLN A 163 -7.27 27.29 -12.39
CA GLN A 163 -6.86 27.99 -11.15
C GLN A 163 -5.50 27.48 -10.64
N ALA A 164 -5.32 26.16 -10.57
CA ALA A 164 -4.03 25.57 -10.16
C ALA A 164 -2.89 25.96 -11.12
N THR A 165 -3.14 25.97 -12.43
CA THR A 165 -2.15 26.35 -13.45
C THR A 165 -1.77 27.84 -13.38
N ASP A 166 -2.75 28.71 -13.19
CA ASP A 166 -2.55 30.16 -13.05
C ASP A 166 -1.74 30.45 -11.77
N GLN A 167 -2.05 29.75 -10.67
CA GLN A 167 -1.32 29.87 -9.42
C GLN A 167 0.13 29.39 -9.55
N ILE A 168 0.38 28.24 -10.19
CA ILE A 168 1.74 27.76 -10.49
C ILE A 168 2.52 28.79 -11.30
N SER A 169 1.88 29.46 -12.26
CA SER A 169 2.53 30.48 -13.09
C SER A 169 2.95 31.70 -12.25
N SER A 170 2.09 32.15 -11.33
CA SER A 170 2.40 33.22 -10.36
C SER A 170 3.55 32.84 -9.42
N ILE A 171 3.54 31.61 -8.91
CA ILE A 171 4.60 31.09 -8.05
C ILE A 171 5.93 31.01 -8.81
N ASN A 172 5.95 30.49 -10.04
CA ASN A 172 7.16 30.42 -10.86
C ASN A 172 7.72 31.81 -11.18
N ALA A 173 6.87 32.81 -11.40
CA ALA A 173 7.30 34.20 -11.55
C ALA A 173 7.98 34.72 -10.27
N SER A 174 7.40 34.42 -9.10
CA SER A 174 7.96 34.77 -7.79
C SER A 174 9.29 34.06 -7.53
N LEU A 175 9.40 32.77 -7.86
CA LEU A 175 10.64 31.99 -7.73
C LEU A 175 11.76 32.59 -8.60
N LYS A 176 11.46 32.94 -9.85
CA LYS A 176 12.40 33.65 -10.73
C LYS A 176 12.81 35.00 -10.16
N GLN A 177 11.87 35.78 -9.65
CA GLN A 177 12.12 37.11 -9.09
C GLN A 177 13.05 37.06 -7.87
N TRP A 178 12.80 36.16 -6.92
CA TRP A 178 13.51 36.13 -5.64
C TRP A 178 14.76 35.23 -5.63
N PHE A 179 14.79 34.21 -6.49
CA PHE A 179 15.83 33.17 -6.50
C PHE A 179 16.51 32.95 -7.86
N GLY A 180 16.09 33.66 -8.91
CA GLY A 180 16.72 33.62 -10.23
C GLY A 180 16.39 32.36 -11.06
N THR A 181 15.58 31.45 -10.54
CA THR A 181 15.16 30.22 -11.24
C THR A 181 13.85 29.67 -10.67
N ASP A 182 13.07 28.99 -11.53
CA ASP A 182 11.90 28.18 -11.17
C ASP A 182 12.14 26.67 -11.38
N GLU A 183 13.37 26.26 -11.70
CA GLU A 183 13.78 24.87 -11.94
C GLU A 183 14.14 24.12 -10.65
N MET A 184 13.70 24.62 -9.50
CA MET A 184 13.86 23.92 -8.23
C MET A 184 12.87 22.75 -8.18
N ALA A 185 13.25 21.63 -7.57
CA ALA A 185 12.30 20.56 -7.26
C ALA A 185 11.43 20.97 -6.07
N ASN A 186 10.15 20.58 -6.08
CA ASN A 186 9.34 20.61 -4.87
C ASN A 186 9.43 19.27 -4.17
N GLU A 187 9.21 19.23 -2.86
CA GLU A 187 8.77 17.98 -2.23
C GLU A 187 7.37 17.63 -2.72
N VAL A 188 7.04 16.35 -2.76
CA VAL A 188 5.68 15.88 -3.02
C VAL A 188 4.76 16.27 -1.86
N TYR A 189 3.66 16.94 -2.19
CA TYR A 189 2.58 17.23 -1.24
C TYR A 189 1.80 15.95 -0.92
N LEU A 190 1.58 15.73 0.38
CA LEU A 190 0.81 14.63 0.91
C LEU A 190 -0.37 15.20 1.69
N ASP A 191 -1.59 14.84 1.28
CA ASP A 191 -2.85 15.23 1.91
C ASP A 191 -3.17 14.31 3.12
N ASN A 192 -3.50 14.92 4.26
CA ASN A 192 -3.86 14.20 5.48
C ASN A 192 -5.23 13.50 5.39
N ASN A 193 -6.06 13.82 4.39
CA ASN A 193 -7.37 13.22 4.19
C ASN A 193 -7.35 12.01 3.24
N ARG A 194 -6.16 11.60 2.76
CA ARG A 194 -5.98 10.48 1.85
C ARG A 194 -5.38 9.28 2.56
N GLU A 195 -5.70 8.10 2.06
CA GLU A 195 -5.04 6.87 2.49
C GLU A 195 -3.79 6.59 1.64
N TYR A 196 -2.73 6.11 2.28
CA TYR A 196 -1.46 5.84 1.63
C TYR A 196 -1.17 4.35 1.61
N TYR A 197 -0.86 3.83 0.43
CA TYR A 197 -0.54 2.43 0.22
C TYR A 197 0.80 2.29 -0.48
N VAL A 198 1.65 1.40 0.01
CA VAL A 198 2.82 0.91 -0.72
C VAL A 198 2.41 -0.38 -1.41
N PHE A 199 2.41 -0.36 -2.74
CA PHE A 199 2.18 -1.53 -3.56
C PHE A 199 3.47 -2.35 -3.69
N THR A 200 3.33 -3.66 -3.48
CA THR A 200 4.39 -4.64 -3.72
C THR A 200 3.84 -5.87 -4.43
N ASP A 201 4.67 -6.48 -5.26
CA ASP A 201 4.29 -7.68 -6.01
C ASP A 201 4.06 -8.84 -5.02
N ASP A 202 4.99 -9.01 -4.08
CA ASP A 202 4.96 -10.00 -3.00
C ASP A 202 5.53 -9.41 -1.69
N ILE A 203 5.23 -10.06 -0.56
CA ILE A 203 5.83 -9.80 0.74
C ILE A 203 6.71 -11.00 1.09
N ALA A 204 8.00 -10.89 0.80
CA ALA A 204 8.96 -11.95 1.06
C ALA A 204 9.19 -12.16 2.57
N ALA A 205 9.22 -13.42 3.02
CA ALA A 205 9.48 -13.75 4.43
C ALA A 205 10.82 -13.22 4.96
N ASN A 206 11.83 -13.14 4.08
CA ASN A 206 13.15 -12.61 4.38
C ASN A 206 13.51 -11.57 3.31
N PRO A 207 13.08 -10.30 3.45
CA PRO A 207 13.42 -9.27 2.49
C PRO A 207 14.93 -9.03 2.45
N ASP A 208 15.45 -8.70 1.27
CA ASP A 208 16.82 -8.20 1.17
C ASP A 208 16.94 -6.79 1.77
N THR A 209 18.18 -6.31 1.89
CA THR A 209 18.48 -5.00 2.49
C THR A 209 17.92 -3.81 1.71
N THR A 210 17.73 -3.94 0.40
CA THR A 210 17.15 -2.88 -0.43
C THR A 210 15.65 -2.76 -0.15
N VAL A 211 14.95 -3.89 -0.09
CA VAL A 211 13.52 -3.95 0.21
C VAL A 211 13.24 -3.50 1.64
N SER A 212 13.98 -4.02 2.63
CA SER A 212 13.77 -3.62 4.03
C SER A 212 14.09 -2.14 4.25
N SER A 213 15.14 -1.61 3.61
CA SER A 213 15.44 -0.18 3.66
C SER A 213 14.32 0.64 3.04
N MET A 214 13.83 0.28 1.86
CA MET A 214 12.71 1.00 1.22
C MET A 214 11.50 1.13 2.16
N TRP A 215 11.09 0.02 2.79
CA TRP A 215 9.98 0.03 3.75
C TRP A 215 10.24 0.94 4.95
N GLN A 216 11.42 0.86 5.55
CA GLN A 216 11.79 1.69 6.70
C GLN A 216 11.80 3.17 6.33
N GLN A 217 12.43 3.53 5.21
CA GLN A 217 12.55 4.92 4.80
C GLN A 217 11.20 5.53 4.44
N ILE A 218 10.30 4.79 3.77
CA ILE A 218 8.93 5.25 3.48
C ILE A 218 8.16 5.44 4.79
N THR A 219 8.21 4.44 5.68
CA THR A 219 7.52 4.49 6.97
C THR A 219 7.96 5.70 7.79
N MET A 220 9.26 5.95 7.91
CA MET A 220 9.80 7.13 8.59
C MET A 220 9.33 8.43 7.93
N THR A 221 9.46 8.52 6.60
CA THR A 221 9.10 9.73 5.83
C THR A 221 7.63 10.10 5.98
N LEU A 222 6.72 9.11 6.01
CA LEU A 222 5.29 9.35 6.23
C LEU A 222 4.99 9.65 7.71
N SER A 223 5.63 8.94 8.65
CA SER A 223 5.42 9.13 10.08
C SER A 223 5.78 10.55 10.55
N ASP A 224 6.83 11.17 10.02
CA ASP A 224 7.18 12.56 10.33
C ASP A 224 6.09 13.56 9.93
N LYS A 225 5.27 13.20 8.95
CA LYS A 225 4.13 14.00 8.47
C LYS A 225 2.82 13.60 9.16
N GLY A 226 2.88 12.71 10.16
CA GLY A 226 1.71 12.18 10.87
C GLY A 226 0.85 11.24 10.02
N LEU A 227 1.44 10.65 8.96
CA LEU A 227 0.76 9.77 8.01
C LEU A 227 1.18 8.31 8.22
N LEU A 228 0.29 7.39 7.82
CA LEU A 228 0.51 5.95 7.94
C LEU A 228 0.66 5.31 6.56
N ALA A 229 1.70 4.50 6.37
CA ALA A 229 1.90 3.70 5.16
C ALA A 229 1.24 2.33 5.32
N ASN A 230 0.09 2.10 4.68
CA ASN A 230 -0.47 0.75 4.55
C ASN A 230 0.18 0.01 3.38
N ALA A 231 -0.07 -1.28 3.24
CA ALA A 231 0.49 -2.10 2.17
C ALA A 231 -0.58 -2.75 1.31
N ILE A 232 -0.26 -2.92 0.03
CA ILE A 232 -1.03 -3.72 -0.92
C ILE A 232 -0.09 -4.78 -1.50
N SER A 233 -0.52 -6.05 -1.49
CA SER A 233 0.18 -7.16 -2.13
C SER A 233 -0.76 -7.98 -3.01
N VAL A 234 -0.20 -8.53 -4.09
CA VAL A 234 -0.99 -9.19 -5.14
C VAL A 234 -0.58 -10.64 -5.40
N THR A 235 0.46 -11.14 -4.75
CA THR A 235 0.87 -12.55 -4.83
C THR A 235 0.12 -13.42 -3.83
N TYR A 236 -0.24 -14.63 -4.24
CA TYR A 236 -0.82 -15.64 -3.35
C TYR A 236 0.24 -16.16 -2.39
N ASN A 237 0.02 -15.98 -1.10
CA ASN A 237 0.89 -16.49 -0.04
C ASN A 237 0.03 -16.81 1.19
N ASP A 238 -0.03 -18.09 1.55
CA ASP A 238 -0.86 -18.57 2.65
C ASP A 238 -0.38 -18.09 4.03
N GLN A 239 0.87 -17.62 4.13
CA GLN A 239 1.53 -17.10 5.33
C GLN A 239 1.71 -15.58 5.29
N VAL A 240 1.05 -14.86 4.38
CA VAL A 240 1.28 -13.43 4.18
C VAL A 240 0.98 -12.60 5.43
N ASP A 241 -0.08 -12.92 6.18
CA ASP A 241 -0.45 -12.18 7.39
C ASP A 241 0.59 -12.36 8.51
N GLN A 242 1.11 -13.59 8.67
CA GLN A 242 2.20 -13.87 9.60
C GLN A 242 3.48 -13.15 9.18
N THR A 243 3.74 -13.07 7.88
CA THR A 243 4.90 -12.36 7.35
C THR A 243 4.77 -10.86 7.59
N TRP A 244 3.58 -10.29 7.40
CA TRP A 244 3.29 -8.89 7.69
C TRP A 244 3.49 -8.55 9.17
N MET A 245 2.99 -9.39 10.07
CA MET A 245 3.26 -9.25 11.51
C MET A 245 4.75 -9.26 11.83
N ASN A 246 5.55 -10.08 11.12
CA ASN A 246 7.00 -10.07 11.29
C ASN A 246 7.64 -8.77 10.81
N TYR A 247 7.15 -8.15 9.73
CA TYR A 247 7.62 -6.83 9.26
C TYR A 247 7.33 -5.73 10.29
N GLN A 248 6.14 -5.75 10.89
CA GLN A 248 5.76 -4.83 11.97
C GLN A 248 6.66 -5.02 13.20
N ASN A 249 6.86 -6.27 13.64
CA ASN A 249 7.71 -6.59 14.79
C ASN A 249 9.19 -6.27 14.56
N ALA A 250 9.67 -6.34 13.32
CA ALA A 250 11.02 -5.96 12.93
C ALA A 250 11.20 -4.44 12.79
N GLY A 251 10.13 -3.65 12.88
CA GLY A 251 10.16 -2.20 12.67
C GLY A 251 10.46 -1.80 11.23
N PHE A 252 10.15 -2.67 10.25
CA PHE A 252 10.23 -2.31 8.83
C PHE A 252 9.06 -1.42 8.42
N VAL A 253 7.91 -1.64 9.04
CA VAL A 253 6.67 -0.91 8.82
C VAL A 253 6.08 -0.49 10.17
N ASP A 254 5.12 0.44 10.16
CA ASP A 254 4.46 0.90 11.38
C ASP A 254 3.60 -0.22 12.00
N GLY A 255 3.60 -0.34 13.32
CA GLY A 255 2.82 -1.37 14.03
C GLY A 255 1.30 -1.26 13.87
N ASN A 256 0.78 -0.10 13.46
CA ASN A 256 -0.64 0.13 13.20
C ASN A 256 -0.99 0.00 11.72
N SER A 257 -0.01 -0.15 10.83
CA SER A 257 -0.25 -0.32 9.39
C SER A 257 -0.90 -1.66 9.10
N PHE A 258 -1.80 -1.72 8.11
CA PHE A 258 -2.41 -2.97 7.67
C PHE A 258 -1.98 -3.35 6.26
N LEU A 259 -2.15 -4.63 5.95
CA LEU A 259 -1.91 -5.21 4.63
C LEU A 259 -3.23 -5.58 3.98
N LEU A 260 -3.45 -5.09 2.77
CA LEU A 260 -4.45 -5.64 1.84
C LEU A 260 -3.75 -6.64 0.92
N ASN A 261 -4.09 -7.92 1.03
CA ASN A 261 -3.66 -8.93 0.08
C ASN A 261 -4.84 -9.33 -0.82
N MET A 262 -4.62 -9.30 -2.15
CA MET A 262 -5.66 -9.60 -3.14
C MET A 262 -6.30 -10.97 -2.90
N TYR A 263 -5.49 -12.00 -2.68
CA TYR A 263 -6.01 -13.35 -2.49
C TYR A 263 -6.75 -13.49 -1.16
N ASN A 264 -6.22 -12.94 -0.07
CA ASN A 264 -6.92 -12.95 1.22
C ASN A 264 -8.30 -12.29 1.12
N GLU A 265 -8.40 -11.13 0.47
CA GLU A 265 -9.67 -10.42 0.30
C GLU A 265 -10.64 -11.21 -0.61
N LEU A 266 -10.18 -11.69 -1.77
CA LEU A 266 -11.02 -12.47 -2.69
C LEU A 266 -11.52 -13.76 -2.04
N GLN A 267 -10.66 -14.46 -1.30
CA GLN A 267 -11.00 -15.70 -0.60
C GLN A 267 -11.83 -15.46 0.68
N GLY A 268 -12.06 -14.20 1.07
CA GLY A 268 -12.78 -13.87 2.30
C GLY A 268 -12.10 -14.43 3.53
N ARG A 269 -10.77 -14.47 3.57
CA ARG A 269 -10.02 -15.05 4.68
C ARG A 269 -10.29 -14.26 5.96
N ASN A 270 -10.73 -14.96 6.99
CA ASN A 270 -10.90 -14.45 8.34
C ASN A 270 -10.27 -15.41 9.35
N THR A 271 -9.32 -14.94 10.13
CA THR A 271 -8.63 -15.72 11.17
C THR A 271 -9.44 -15.86 12.46
N ASN A 272 -10.52 -15.09 12.61
CA ASN A 272 -11.37 -15.08 13.80
C ASN A 272 -12.59 -16.00 13.70
N VAL A 273 -12.81 -16.63 12.54
CA VAL A 273 -13.92 -17.57 12.36
C VAL A 273 -13.41 -19.00 12.61
N PRO A 274 -13.96 -19.73 13.59
CA PRO A 274 -13.65 -21.13 13.77
C PRO A 274 -14.09 -21.90 12.53
N VAL A 275 -13.14 -22.53 11.84
CA VAL A 275 -13.40 -23.44 10.73
C VAL A 275 -13.02 -24.85 11.12
N THR A 276 -13.79 -25.83 10.63
CA THR A 276 -13.47 -27.25 10.83
C THR A 276 -12.27 -27.59 9.94
N PRO A 277 -11.13 -28.04 10.51
CA PRO A 277 -9.99 -28.44 9.71
C PRO A 277 -10.37 -29.58 8.76
N ALA A 278 -9.74 -29.62 7.59
CA ALA A 278 -9.98 -30.70 6.65
C ALA A 278 -9.58 -32.06 7.24
N GLU A 279 -10.49 -33.03 7.17
CA GLU A 279 -10.16 -34.43 7.42
C GLU A 279 -9.50 -35.03 6.19
N ILE A 280 -8.45 -35.82 6.39
CA ILE A 280 -7.81 -36.56 5.32
C ILE A 280 -8.62 -37.84 5.12
N PRO A 281 -9.29 -38.04 3.96
CA PRO A 281 -10.01 -39.27 3.72
C PRO A 281 -9.02 -40.43 3.57
N PHE A 282 -9.28 -41.54 4.26
CA PHE A 282 -8.51 -42.78 4.16
C PHE A 282 -9.38 -43.91 3.64
N ASP A 283 -8.94 -44.58 2.58
CA ASP A 283 -9.50 -45.87 2.21
C ASP A 283 -9.02 -46.95 3.19
N ALA A 284 -9.83 -47.99 3.38
CA ALA A 284 -9.59 -49.03 4.39
C ALA A 284 -8.28 -49.82 4.19
N ASP A 285 -7.76 -49.82 2.97
CA ASP A 285 -6.54 -50.52 2.55
C ASP A 285 -5.30 -49.63 2.51
N TYR A 286 -5.42 -48.35 2.85
CA TYR A 286 -4.28 -47.43 2.87
C TYR A 286 -3.34 -47.70 4.04
N GLN A 287 -2.05 -47.66 3.75
CA GLN A 287 -0.98 -47.75 4.75
C GLN A 287 -0.27 -46.42 4.91
N VAL A 288 -0.08 -46.00 6.17
CA VAL A 288 0.64 -44.77 6.50
C VAL A 288 2.10 -45.09 6.82
N GLN A 289 3.01 -44.47 6.07
CA GLN A 289 4.44 -44.51 6.30
C GLN A 289 4.93 -43.13 6.79
N HIS A 290 5.29 -43.06 8.07
CA HIS A 290 5.90 -41.86 8.66
C HIS A 290 7.32 -41.66 8.14
N THR A 291 7.52 -40.62 7.33
CA THR A 291 8.84 -40.30 6.75
C THR A 291 9.62 -39.35 7.67
N SER A 292 8.92 -38.41 8.31
CA SER A 292 9.47 -37.53 9.35
C SER A 292 8.39 -37.11 10.35
N ASP A 293 8.75 -36.24 11.30
CA ASP A 293 7.82 -35.61 12.25
C ASP A 293 6.73 -34.76 11.57
N LYS A 294 6.94 -34.36 10.32
CA LYS A 294 6.08 -33.44 9.56
C LYS A 294 5.55 -34.02 8.26
N VAL A 295 6.02 -35.19 7.84
CA VAL A 295 5.70 -35.77 6.54
C VAL A 295 5.27 -37.23 6.68
N ASP A 296 4.05 -37.49 6.22
CA ASP A 296 3.50 -38.84 6.06
C ASP A 296 3.35 -39.17 4.57
N LYS A 297 3.66 -40.41 4.22
CA LYS A 297 3.32 -41.00 2.92
C LYS A 297 2.19 -41.99 3.10
N ILE A 298 1.23 -41.97 2.19
CA ILE A 298 0.09 -42.87 2.19
C ILE A 298 0.22 -43.75 0.94
N LEU A 299 0.26 -45.06 1.17
CA LEU A 299 0.42 -46.09 0.15
C LEU A 299 -0.90 -46.86 -0.01
N ASP A 300 -1.21 -47.28 -1.24
CA ASP A 300 -2.32 -48.20 -1.50
C ASP A 300 -1.97 -49.66 -1.15
N ALA A 301 -2.91 -50.59 -1.37
CA ALA A 301 -2.72 -52.02 -1.14
C ALA A 301 -1.57 -52.66 -1.95
N ASP A 302 -1.13 -52.01 -3.04
CA ASP A 302 -0.03 -52.46 -3.91
C ASP A 302 1.32 -51.77 -3.56
N ASP A 303 1.42 -51.12 -2.40
CA ASP A 303 2.57 -50.31 -1.97
C ASP A 303 2.89 -49.11 -2.90
N LYS A 304 1.90 -48.61 -3.66
CA LYS A 304 2.09 -47.43 -4.51
C LYS A 304 1.72 -46.16 -3.77
N LEU A 305 2.53 -45.11 -3.95
CA LEU A 305 2.28 -43.81 -3.36
C LEU A 305 1.01 -43.18 -3.95
N VAL A 306 0.04 -42.87 -3.07
CA VAL A 306 -1.21 -42.17 -3.43
C VAL A 306 -1.25 -40.75 -2.87
N MET A 307 -0.73 -40.53 -1.66
CA MET A 307 -0.68 -39.19 -1.06
C MET A 307 0.62 -38.94 -0.29
N GLU A 308 1.06 -37.69 -0.27
CA GLU A 308 2.08 -37.18 0.66
C GLU A 308 1.50 -36.00 1.42
N VAL A 309 1.46 -36.13 2.75
CA VAL A 309 0.86 -35.16 3.68
C VAL A 309 1.98 -34.43 4.40
N SER A 310 2.07 -33.11 4.22
CA SER A 310 3.05 -32.23 4.86
C SER A 310 2.38 -31.32 5.88
N ARG A 311 3.00 -31.17 7.06
CA ARG A 311 2.50 -30.34 8.17
C ARG A 311 3.52 -29.27 8.60
N SER A 312 3.00 -28.19 9.17
CA SER A 312 3.79 -27.11 9.75
C SER A 312 4.56 -27.56 11.00
N ALA A 313 5.40 -26.68 11.54
CA ALA A 313 6.07 -26.92 12.83
C ALA A 313 5.09 -27.12 14.00
N ASN A 314 3.88 -26.58 13.90
CA ASN A 314 2.82 -26.73 14.89
C ASN A 314 1.88 -27.90 14.57
N HIS A 315 2.30 -28.81 13.68
CA HIS A 315 1.53 -29.96 13.19
C HIS A 315 0.21 -29.62 12.49
N GLN A 316 0.03 -28.38 12.01
CA GLN A 316 -1.11 -28.01 11.17
C GLN A 316 -0.91 -28.53 9.75
N LEU A 317 -1.99 -28.95 9.09
CA LEU A 317 -1.96 -29.38 7.70
C LEU A 317 -1.56 -28.20 6.79
N GLN A 318 -0.57 -28.40 5.93
CA GLN A 318 -0.10 -27.37 4.99
C GLN A 318 -0.31 -27.79 3.54
N ILE A 319 0.10 -29.02 3.20
CA ILE A 319 0.06 -29.50 1.82
C ILE A 319 -0.34 -30.96 1.80
N ILE A 320 -1.22 -31.32 0.87
CA ILE A 320 -1.42 -32.72 0.43
C ILE A 320 -1.06 -32.80 -1.05
N ARG A 321 -0.11 -33.68 -1.39
CA ARG A 321 0.20 -34.02 -2.79
C ARG A 321 -0.47 -35.33 -3.14
N HIS A 322 -1.20 -35.35 -4.25
CA HIS A 322 -1.89 -36.53 -4.76
C HIS A 322 -1.13 -37.12 -5.93
N TYR A 323 -0.96 -38.44 -5.93
CA TYR A 323 -0.19 -39.16 -6.92
C TYR A 323 -1.05 -40.19 -7.64
N LYS A 324 -0.75 -40.38 -8.93
CA LYS A 324 -1.30 -41.48 -9.72
C LYS A 324 -0.17 -42.10 -10.54
N SER A 325 0.06 -43.40 -10.36
CA SER A 325 1.15 -44.11 -11.07
C SER A 325 2.51 -43.41 -10.92
N ASN A 326 2.86 -43.02 -9.69
CA ASN A 326 4.08 -42.28 -9.32
C ASN A 326 4.24 -40.90 -9.98
N SER A 327 3.21 -40.36 -10.62
CA SER A 327 3.20 -39.00 -11.15
C SER A 327 2.33 -38.09 -10.29
N LEU A 328 2.81 -36.89 -9.99
CA LEU A 328 2.05 -35.87 -9.26
C LEU A 328 0.84 -35.44 -10.10
N LEU A 329 -0.35 -35.55 -9.53
CA LEU A 329 -1.62 -35.19 -10.17
C LEU A 329 -2.06 -33.79 -9.72
N SER A 330 -2.11 -33.59 -8.41
CA SER A 330 -2.54 -32.34 -7.81
C SER A 330 -1.84 -32.08 -6.48
N ARG A 331 -1.88 -30.81 -6.07
CA ARG A 331 -1.41 -30.34 -4.77
C ARG A 331 -2.50 -29.48 -4.15
N ASP A 332 -2.99 -29.90 -3.00
CA ASP A 332 -3.85 -29.07 -2.16
C ASP A 332 -2.98 -28.30 -1.17
N ILE A 333 -3.24 -27.01 -1.07
CA ILE A 333 -2.56 -26.04 -0.21
C ILE A 333 -3.59 -25.56 0.81
N PHE A 334 -3.26 -25.69 2.08
CA PHE A 334 -4.12 -25.35 3.20
C PHE A 334 -3.71 -24.01 3.80
N ASP A 335 -4.69 -23.23 4.25
CA ASP A 335 -4.42 -21.99 4.97
C ASP A 335 -4.02 -22.25 6.44
N VAL A 336 -3.72 -21.17 7.17
CA VAL A 336 -3.35 -21.21 8.60
C VAL A 336 -4.44 -21.80 9.50
N ASN A 337 -5.68 -21.89 9.03
CA ASN A 337 -6.80 -22.48 9.74
C ASN A 337 -7.03 -23.96 9.37
N GLY A 338 -6.26 -24.51 8.44
CA GLY A 338 -6.35 -25.92 8.01
C GLY A 338 -7.47 -26.18 7.00
N VAL A 339 -7.96 -25.15 6.30
CA VAL A 339 -8.93 -25.29 5.20
C VAL A 339 -8.22 -25.23 3.86
N ILE A 340 -8.68 -25.99 2.86
CA ILE A 340 -8.12 -25.93 1.51
C ILE A 340 -8.29 -24.51 0.96
N SER A 341 -7.17 -23.86 0.69
CA SER A 341 -7.14 -22.51 0.12
C SER A 341 -6.90 -22.55 -1.37
N ALA A 342 -6.05 -23.46 -1.85
CA ALA A 342 -5.82 -23.62 -3.28
C ALA A 342 -5.55 -25.08 -3.66
N THR A 343 -5.91 -25.45 -4.88
CA THR A 343 -5.51 -26.72 -5.51
C THR A 343 -4.81 -26.43 -6.82
N GLN A 344 -3.58 -26.93 -6.98
CA GLN A 344 -2.84 -26.90 -8.23
C GLN A 344 -2.98 -28.25 -8.94
N PHE A 345 -3.27 -28.24 -10.23
CA PHE A 345 -3.33 -29.42 -11.09
C PHE A 345 -2.14 -29.43 -12.02
N TYR A 346 -1.50 -30.60 -12.16
CA TYR A 346 -0.30 -30.78 -12.96
C TYR A 346 -0.61 -31.51 -14.27
N ASP A 347 0.19 -31.23 -15.31
CA ASP A 347 0.10 -31.92 -16.58
C ASP A 347 0.41 -33.42 -16.40
N HIS A 348 -0.50 -34.27 -16.87
CA HIS A 348 -0.35 -35.73 -16.80
C HIS A 348 0.88 -36.28 -17.54
N ARG A 349 1.50 -35.48 -18.44
CA ARG A 349 2.73 -35.80 -19.18
C ARG A 349 3.96 -35.12 -18.60
N ASN A 350 3.78 -34.11 -17.75
CA ASN A 350 4.85 -33.34 -17.14
C ASN A 350 4.45 -32.88 -15.73
N ALA A 351 4.86 -33.66 -14.73
CA ALA A 351 4.58 -33.41 -13.31
C ALA A 351 5.20 -32.10 -12.76
N ASN A 352 6.02 -31.39 -13.54
CA ASN A 352 6.58 -30.08 -13.16
C ASN A 352 5.81 -28.89 -13.76
N LYS A 353 4.77 -29.14 -14.58
CA LYS A 353 3.98 -28.09 -15.23
C LYS A 353 2.60 -28.01 -14.59
N VAL A 354 2.31 -26.91 -13.91
CA VAL A 354 0.95 -26.59 -13.46
C VAL A 354 0.12 -26.19 -14.69
N VAL A 355 -1.06 -26.78 -14.83
CA VAL A 355 -2.00 -26.50 -15.94
C VAL A 355 -3.23 -25.75 -15.46
N ARG A 356 -3.54 -25.82 -14.17
CA ARG A 356 -4.68 -25.14 -13.58
C ARG A 356 -4.48 -24.92 -12.08
N GLU A 357 -4.99 -23.80 -11.58
CA GLU A 357 -5.10 -23.53 -10.15
C GLU A 357 -6.53 -23.14 -9.82
N ASN A 358 -7.06 -23.71 -8.75
CA ASN A 358 -8.33 -23.33 -8.16
C ASN A 358 -8.04 -22.68 -6.81
N PHE A 359 -8.70 -21.56 -6.52
CA PHE A 359 -8.64 -20.89 -5.22
C PHE A 359 -10.03 -20.89 -4.60
N TYR A 360 -10.08 -21.21 -3.31
CA TYR A 360 -11.32 -21.41 -2.58
C TYR A 360 -11.47 -20.39 -1.46
N ARG A 361 -12.71 -20.07 -1.12
CA ARG A 361 -13.05 -19.35 0.11
C ARG A 361 -12.98 -20.30 1.31
N GLN A 362 -13.07 -19.74 2.51
CA GLN A 362 -13.07 -20.53 3.76
C GLN A 362 -14.26 -21.48 3.89
N ASP A 363 -15.36 -21.24 3.17
CA ASP A 363 -16.52 -22.13 3.11
C ASP A 363 -16.37 -23.26 2.06
N GLY A 364 -15.22 -23.33 1.37
CA GLY A 364 -14.92 -24.29 0.32
C GLY A 364 -15.49 -23.92 -1.06
N THR A 365 -16.21 -22.80 -1.20
CA THR A 365 -16.70 -22.33 -2.50
C THR A 365 -15.55 -21.81 -3.35
N LEU A 366 -15.71 -21.87 -4.67
CA LEU A 366 -14.67 -21.43 -5.60
C LEU A 366 -14.73 -19.92 -5.76
N VAL A 367 -13.58 -19.25 -5.67
CA VAL A 367 -13.48 -17.82 -6.00
C VAL A 367 -12.75 -17.58 -7.30
N LEU A 368 -11.69 -18.33 -7.59
CA LEU A 368 -10.84 -18.05 -8.74
C LEU A 368 -10.36 -19.35 -9.39
N ILE A 369 -10.34 -19.38 -10.71
CA ILE A 369 -9.63 -20.40 -11.49
C ILE A 369 -8.60 -19.69 -12.37
N LYS A 370 -7.36 -20.18 -12.37
CA LYS A 370 -6.36 -19.86 -13.38
C LYS A 370 -6.11 -21.07 -14.26
N SER A 371 -6.21 -20.90 -15.58
CA SER A 371 -5.94 -21.96 -16.56
C SER A 371 -4.74 -21.60 -17.43
N TYR A 372 -3.69 -22.41 -17.38
CA TYR A 372 -2.43 -22.17 -18.07
C TYR A 372 -2.42 -22.87 -19.43
N THR A 373 -3.05 -22.24 -20.43
CA THR A 373 -3.14 -22.76 -21.80
C THR A 373 -2.05 -22.23 -22.73
N ALA A 374 -1.43 -21.10 -22.38
CA ALA A 374 -0.38 -20.41 -23.14
C ALA A 374 0.63 -19.77 -22.15
N ASP A 375 1.28 -18.67 -22.54
CA ASP A 375 2.25 -17.94 -21.70
C ASP A 375 1.57 -17.17 -20.55
N GLU A 376 0.31 -16.74 -20.73
CA GLU A 376 -0.50 -16.10 -19.68
C GLU A 376 -1.70 -16.95 -19.27
N PRO A 377 -2.11 -16.89 -17.97
CA PRO A 377 -3.26 -17.63 -17.49
C PRO A 377 -4.57 -16.98 -17.93
N TYR A 378 -5.50 -17.79 -18.41
CA TYR A 378 -6.91 -17.38 -18.49
C TYR A 378 -7.55 -17.50 -17.12
N ILE A 379 -8.05 -16.37 -16.59
CA ILE A 379 -8.53 -16.26 -15.22
C ILE A 379 -10.05 -16.12 -15.21
N GLN A 380 -10.71 -16.89 -14.34
CA GLN A 380 -12.15 -16.83 -14.10
C GLN A 380 -12.41 -16.48 -12.64
N LEU A 381 -13.21 -15.44 -12.39
CA LEU A 381 -13.58 -14.99 -11.06
C LEU A 381 -15.05 -15.29 -10.79
N PHE A 382 -15.34 -15.85 -9.62
CA PHE A 382 -16.67 -16.32 -9.22
C PHE A 382 -17.19 -15.54 -8.02
N SER A 383 -18.51 -15.35 -7.94
CA SER A 383 -19.19 -14.86 -6.75
C SER A 383 -19.29 -15.93 -5.65
N GLU A 384 -19.75 -15.55 -4.46
CA GLU A 384 -20.04 -16.49 -3.36
C GLU A 384 -21.08 -17.55 -3.75
N GLY A 385 -21.99 -17.23 -4.68
CA GLY A 385 -22.95 -18.19 -5.23
C GLY A 385 -22.37 -19.12 -6.31
N ASN A 386 -21.04 -19.19 -6.47
CA ASN A 386 -20.34 -19.92 -7.53
C ASN A 386 -20.75 -19.51 -8.97
N VAL A 387 -21.17 -18.26 -9.16
CA VAL A 387 -21.51 -17.71 -10.48
C VAL A 387 -20.29 -16.99 -11.06
N LEU A 388 -19.92 -17.28 -12.30
CA LEU A 388 -18.87 -16.55 -13.02
C LEU A 388 -19.27 -15.07 -13.15
N ILE A 389 -18.46 -14.16 -12.59
CA ILE A 389 -18.73 -12.72 -12.62
C ILE A 389 -17.83 -11.96 -13.58
N SER A 390 -16.58 -12.41 -13.76
CA SER A 390 -15.60 -11.78 -14.64
C SER A 390 -14.60 -12.80 -15.15
N THR A 391 -13.98 -12.48 -16.27
CA THR A 391 -12.85 -13.21 -16.84
C THR A 391 -11.74 -12.22 -17.18
N PHE A 392 -10.49 -12.65 -17.06
CA PHE A 392 -9.31 -11.84 -17.36
C PHE A 392 -8.33 -12.66 -18.18
N ASP A 393 -7.66 -12.01 -19.11
CA ASP A 393 -6.67 -12.68 -19.97
C ASP A 393 -5.26 -12.65 -19.36
N SER A 394 -5.08 -11.97 -18.22
CA SER A 394 -3.82 -11.90 -17.49
C SER A 394 -3.98 -11.56 -16.00
N ASP A 395 -2.92 -11.80 -15.22
CA ASP A 395 -2.84 -11.38 -13.82
C ASP A 395 -2.90 -9.85 -13.67
N GLU A 396 -2.27 -9.12 -14.58
CA GLU A 396 -2.30 -7.65 -14.57
C GLU A 396 -3.72 -7.09 -14.66
N GLU A 397 -4.56 -7.70 -15.50
CA GLU A 397 -5.95 -7.28 -15.66
C GLU A 397 -6.79 -7.57 -14.42
N LEU A 398 -6.60 -8.75 -13.80
CA LEU A 398 -7.22 -9.09 -12.53
C LEU A 398 -6.83 -8.08 -11.44
N ILE A 399 -5.53 -7.77 -11.31
CA ILE A 399 -5.02 -6.84 -10.29
C ILE A 399 -5.63 -5.45 -10.47
N VAL A 400 -5.59 -4.90 -11.68
CA VAL A 400 -6.19 -3.57 -11.96
C VAL A 400 -7.69 -3.58 -11.67
N TRP A 401 -8.39 -4.64 -12.07
CA TRP A 401 -9.82 -4.77 -11.77
C TRP A 401 -10.07 -4.82 -10.26
N TRP A 402 -9.32 -5.63 -9.52
CA TRP A 402 -9.45 -5.78 -8.07
C TRP A 402 -9.20 -4.45 -7.37
N MET A 403 -8.11 -3.76 -7.71
CA MET A 403 -7.78 -2.44 -7.16
C MET A 403 -8.93 -1.46 -7.32
N LYS A 404 -9.53 -1.37 -8.52
CA LYS A 404 -10.62 -0.43 -8.82
C LYS A 404 -11.96 -0.80 -8.17
N ASN A 405 -12.29 -2.09 -8.15
CA ASN A 405 -13.64 -2.54 -7.81
C ASN A 405 -13.78 -3.05 -6.38
N LYS A 406 -12.65 -3.28 -5.69
CA LYS A 406 -12.57 -3.81 -4.34
C LYS A 406 -11.69 -2.93 -3.47
N ALA A 407 -10.36 -3.10 -3.56
CA ALA A 407 -9.41 -2.53 -2.61
C ALA A 407 -9.53 -1.01 -2.44
N LEU A 408 -9.78 -0.26 -3.52
CA LEU A 408 -9.77 1.21 -3.52
C LEU A 408 -11.12 1.83 -3.90
N LYS A 409 -12.21 1.04 -3.95
CA LYS A 409 -13.50 1.47 -4.51
C LYS A 409 -14.10 2.72 -3.82
N GLN A 410 -13.81 2.93 -2.54
CA GLN A 410 -14.40 3.99 -1.73
C GLN A 410 -13.35 4.90 -1.09
N THR A 411 -12.12 4.86 -1.60
CA THR A 411 -10.98 5.49 -0.96
C THR A 411 -10.30 6.48 -1.89
N ASP A 412 -10.12 7.70 -1.41
CA ASP A 412 -9.15 8.63 -1.99
C ASP A 412 -7.75 8.19 -1.60
N ALA A 413 -7.15 7.35 -2.43
CA ALA A 413 -5.88 6.70 -2.15
C ALA A 413 -4.72 7.26 -2.98
N THR A 414 -3.53 7.24 -2.39
CA THR A 414 -2.26 7.45 -3.07
C THR A 414 -1.43 6.18 -2.96
N ILE A 415 -1.00 5.65 -4.09
CA ILE A 415 -0.22 4.41 -4.18
C ILE A 415 1.24 4.76 -4.46
N PHE A 416 2.14 4.30 -3.60
CA PHE A 416 3.57 4.26 -3.87
C PHE A 416 3.94 2.92 -4.50
N ILE A 417 4.74 2.92 -5.56
CA ILE A 417 5.14 1.69 -6.26
C ILE A 417 6.60 1.75 -6.70
N SER A 418 7.38 0.71 -6.43
CA SER A 418 8.76 0.64 -6.92
C SER A 418 8.80 0.56 -8.45
N VAL A 419 9.74 1.26 -9.08
CA VAL A 419 10.00 1.11 -10.53
C VAL A 419 10.53 -0.28 -10.90
N ASN A 420 10.93 -1.09 -9.91
CA ASN A 420 11.32 -2.49 -10.10
C ASN A 420 10.13 -3.46 -10.07
N SER A 421 8.93 -3.01 -9.67
CA SER A 421 7.73 -3.85 -9.69
C SER A 421 7.41 -4.26 -11.12
N GLU A 422 7.05 -5.52 -11.31
CA GLU A 422 6.57 -6.05 -12.59
C GLU A 422 5.31 -5.29 -13.06
N TYR A 423 4.51 -4.81 -12.11
CA TYR A 423 3.24 -4.12 -12.35
C TYR A 423 3.37 -2.60 -12.44
N TYR A 424 4.57 -2.02 -12.32
CA TYR A 424 4.79 -0.57 -12.29
C TYR A 424 4.05 0.17 -13.41
N LYS A 425 4.31 -0.22 -14.66
CA LYS A 425 3.71 0.43 -15.85
C LYS A 425 2.19 0.26 -15.87
N LYS A 426 1.68 -0.91 -15.49
CA LYS A 426 0.25 -1.18 -15.46
C LYS A 426 -0.46 -0.34 -14.40
N MET A 427 0.12 -0.22 -13.20
CA MET A 427 -0.46 0.55 -12.10
C MET A 427 -0.60 2.03 -12.44
N LEU A 428 0.25 2.60 -13.30
CA LEU A 428 0.09 3.97 -13.78
C LEU A 428 -1.27 4.25 -14.45
N SER A 429 -1.96 3.22 -14.96
CA SER A 429 -3.31 3.33 -15.54
C SER A 429 -4.42 3.58 -14.51
N LEU A 430 -4.15 3.37 -13.21
CA LEU A 430 -5.10 3.69 -12.14
C LEU A 430 -5.38 5.20 -12.06
N ARG A 431 -4.44 6.04 -12.51
CA ARG A 431 -4.59 7.51 -12.57
C ARG A 431 -5.76 7.97 -13.42
N ASP A 432 -6.15 7.20 -14.44
CA ASP A 432 -7.35 7.49 -15.24
C ASP A 432 -8.65 7.40 -14.42
N ASN A 433 -8.57 6.90 -13.19
CA ASN A 433 -9.69 6.67 -12.27
C ASN A 433 -9.54 7.54 -11.00
N GLY A 434 -8.69 8.57 -11.02
CA GLY A 434 -8.49 9.50 -9.90
C GLY A 434 -7.57 8.99 -8.78
N ILE A 435 -6.94 7.82 -8.97
CA ILE A 435 -5.98 7.27 -7.99
C ILE A 435 -4.60 7.83 -8.29
N GLU A 436 -3.98 8.51 -7.32
CA GLU A 436 -2.62 9.01 -7.47
C GLU A 436 -1.61 7.85 -7.37
N VAL A 437 -0.69 7.75 -8.33
CA VAL A 437 0.35 6.72 -8.35
C VAL A 437 1.71 7.41 -8.41
N ILE A 438 2.54 7.15 -7.40
CA ILE A 438 3.83 7.79 -7.17
C ILE A 438 4.92 6.71 -7.22
N PRO A 439 5.80 6.72 -8.23
CA PRO A 439 6.92 5.79 -8.28
C PRO A 439 7.93 6.02 -7.15
N ILE A 440 8.60 4.93 -6.76
CA ILE A 440 9.76 4.93 -5.87
C ILE A 440 10.97 4.47 -6.66
N VAL A 441 12.04 5.27 -6.63
CA VAL A 441 13.34 4.96 -7.24
C VAL A 441 14.40 4.92 -6.14
N MET A 442 14.83 3.74 -5.73
CA MET A 442 15.81 3.61 -4.64
C MET A 442 17.23 3.87 -5.14
N LYS A 443 17.56 3.44 -6.36
CA LYS A 443 18.89 3.61 -6.97
C LYS A 443 18.79 4.06 -8.43
N GLN A 444 19.77 4.81 -8.89
CA GLN A 444 19.83 5.27 -10.29
C GLN A 444 19.89 4.10 -11.30
N SER A 445 20.52 2.98 -10.93
CA SER A 445 20.71 1.82 -11.80
C SER A 445 19.51 0.87 -11.84
N GLU A 446 18.43 1.17 -11.11
CA GLU A 446 17.22 0.35 -11.10
C GLU A 446 16.45 0.51 -12.38
N ASN A 447 15.93 -0.60 -12.92
CA ASN A 447 15.10 -0.70 -14.11
C ASN A 447 15.33 0.46 -15.12
N ALA A 448 16.45 0.38 -15.85
CA ALA A 448 16.95 1.48 -16.68
C ALA A 448 15.90 2.02 -17.67
N ASP A 449 15.05 1.14 -18.20
CA ASP A 449 13.95 1.53 -19.10
C ASP A 449 12.88 2.34 -18.36
N ALA A 450 12.46 1.90 -17.17
CA ALA A 450 11.49 2.64 -16.35
C ALA A 450 12.03 4.00 -15.91
N VAL A 451 13.28 4.08 -15.45
CA VAL A 451 13.92 5.35 -15.08
C VAL A 451 14.12 6.25 -16.30
N SER A 452 14.48 5.71 -17.47
CA SER A 452 14.57 6.49 -18.70
C SER A 452 13.22 7.05 -19.11
N ASP A 453 12.14 6.27 -19.02
CA ASP A 453 10.80 6.73 -19.38
C ASP A 453 10.28 7.81 -18.42
N LEU A 454 10.65 7.73 -17.13
CA LEU A 454 10.40 8.80 -16.15
C LEU A 454 11.13 10.10 -16.55
N ILE A 455 12.42 9.99 -16.85
CA ILE A 455 13.26 11.12 -17.27
C ILE A 455 12.74 11.76 -18.57
N GLU A 456 12.32 10.92 -19.53
CA GLU A 456 11.79 11.38 -20.80
C GLU A 456 10.34 11.88 -20.72
N GLY A 457 9.68 11.66 -19.59
CA GLY A 457 8.31 12.10 -19.37
C GLY A 457 7.24 11.25 -20.07
N LYS A 458 7.61 10.09 -20.61
CA LYS A 458 6.68 9.16 -21.29
C LYS A 458 5.62 8.64 -20.34
N ASP A 459 5.99 8.40 -19.10
CA ASP A 459 5.09 7.92 -18.05
C ASP A 459 4.12 8.98 -17.56
N LYS A 460 4.27 10.25 -17.98
CA LYS A 460 3.46 11.39 -17.51
C LYS A 460 3.40 11.47 -15.98
N VAL A 461 4.44 11.02 -15.31
CA VAL A 461 4.60 11.13 -13.86
C VAL A 461 5.10 12.54 -13.54
N ALA A 462 4.54 13.14 -12.50
CA ALA A 462 4.90 14.47 -12.02
C ALA A 462 5.34 14.48 -10.55
N ALA A 463 5.32 13.32 -9.88
CA ALA A 463 5.75 13.15 -8.50
C ALA A 463 6.53 11.84 -8.36
N VAL A 464 7.64 11.82 -7.62
CA VAL A 464 8.47 10.63 -7.41
C VAL A 464 9.10 10.65 -6.02
N PHE A 465 9.18 9.47 -5.40
CA PHE A 465 9.95 9.25 -4.17
C PHE A 465 11.30 8.65 -4.53
N VAL A 466 12.36 9.13 -3.90
CA VAL A 466 13.72 8.69 -4.22
C VAL A 466 14.46 8.25 -2.96
N GLY A 467 15.20 7.14 -3.03
CA GLY A 467 15.87 6.56 -1.86
C GLY A 467 17.10 7.31 -1.36
N SER A 468 17.57 8.35 -2.07
CA SER A 468 18.73 9.15 -1.67
C SER A 468 18.82 10.48 -2.41
N ASP A 469 19.59 11.42 -1.84
CA ASP A 469 19.88 12.72 -2.47
C ASP A 469 20.66 12.60 -3.79
N GLN A 470 21.40 11.51 -3.97
CA GLN A 470 22.09 11.23 -5.24
C GLN A 470 21.08 10.97 -6.35
N VAL A 471 20.07 10.13 -6.09
CA VAL A 471 18.99 9.86 -7.05
C VAL A 471 18.16 11.12 -7.28
N ASN A 472 17.86 11.88 -6.22
CA ASN A 472 17.18 13.17 -6.34
C ASN A 472 17.92 14.12 -7.30
N THR A 473 19.22 14.31 -7.06
CA THR A 473 20.07 15.17 -7.90
C THR A 473 20.11 14.71 -9.35
N TYR A 474 20.16 13.40 -9.57
CA TYR A 474 20.19 12.82 -10.92
C TYR A 474 18.87 13.08 -11.67
N LEU A 475 17.72 12.77 -11.05
CA LEU A 475 16.41 12.96 -11.67
C LEU A 475 16.13 14.45 -11.93
N ASN A 476 16.44 15.34 -10.98
CA ASN A 476 16.25 16.77 -11.17
C ASN A 476 17.07 17.36 -12.32
N LYS A 477 18.29 16.88 -12.54
CA LYS A 477 19.15 17.38 -13.62
C LYS A 477 18.78 16.79 -14.98
N SER A 478 18.30 15.56 -15.00
CA SER A 478 18.15 14.79 -16.24
C SER A 478 16.73 14.84 -16.79
N SER A 479 15.72 14.97 -15.91
CA SER A 479 14.31 14.93 -16.28
C SER A 479 13.94 16.07 -17.24
N LYS A 480 13.23 15.71 -18.32
CA LYS A 480 12.63 16.66 -19.26
C LYS A 480 11.35 17.28 -18.70
N ASN A 481 10.74 16.64 -17.71
CA ASN A 481 9.55 17.12 -17.01
C ASN A 481 9.92 17.70 -15.64
N LYS A 482 9.19 18.73 -15.18
CA LYS A 482 9.28 19.19 -13.80
C LYS A 482 8.64 18.13 -12.89
N LEU A 483 9.45 17.52 -12.03
CA LEU A 483 9.04 16.51 -11.06
C LEU A 483 9.01 17.11 -9.66
N ASP A 484 7.97 16.80 -8.89
CA ASP A 484 8.01 16.90 -7.44
C ASP A 484 8.78 15.68 -6.92
N ILE A 485 9.87 15.90 -6.20
CA ILE A 485 10.77 14.84 -5.72
C ILE A 485 10.89 14.93 -4.21
N THR A 486 10.47 13.86 -3.52
CA THR A 486 10.75 13.69 -2.08
C THR A 486 11.89 12.70 -1.91
N THR A 487 12.99 13.13 -1.30
CA THR A 487 14.02 12.18 -0.83
C THR A 487 13.49 11.47 0.42
N LEU A 488 13.49 10.14 0.38
CA LEU A 488 13.19 9.29 1.52
C LEU A 488 14.28 9.43 2.58
N LYS A 489 13.88 9.49 3.85
CA LYS A 489 14.83 9.66 4.96
C LYS A 489 15.85 8.53 5.00
N GLU A 490 17.12 8.88 5.19
CA GLU A 490 18.16 7.87 5.43
C GLU A 490 17.93 7.18 6.79
N ILE A 491 18.25 5.88 6.83
CA ILE A 491 18.19 5.09 8.07
C ILE A 491 19.50 5.35 8.80
N ASP A 492 19.42 6.02 9.95
CA ASP A 492 20.56 6.17 10.86
C ASP A 492 21.04 4.77 11.27
N THR A 493 22.11 4.29 10.64
CA THR A 493 22.72 3.02 11.05
C THR A 493 23.63 3.35 12.24
N PRO A 494 23.35 2.89 13.47
CA PRO A 494 24.28 3.09 14.56
C PRO A 494 25.61 2.43 14.18
N ILE A 495 26.65 3.25 14.03
CA ILE A 495 28.02 2.76 13.84
C ILE A 495 28.43 2.10 15.16
N TYR A 496 28.16 0.80 15.29
CA TYR A 496 28.86 0.00 16.28
C TYR A 496 30.31 -0.09 15.81
N LYS A 497 31.17 0.78 16.37
CA LYS A 497 32.62 0.57 16.31
C LYS A 497 32.90 -0.79 16.94
N GLN A 498 33.43 -1.71 16.14
CA GLN A 498 33.96 -2.99 16.60
C GLN A 498 35.11 -2.79 17.59
#